data_AF-A0A2J7ZW33-F1
#
_entry.id   AF-A0A2J7ZW33-F1
#
_cell.length_a   1.000
_cell.length_b   1.000
_cell.length_c   1.000
_cell.angle_alpha   90.00
_cell.angle_beta   90.00
_cell.angle_gamma   90.00
#
_symmetry.space_group_name_H-M   'P 1'
#
loop_
_entity.id
_entity.type
_entity.pdbx_description
1 polymer ?
#
loop_
_entity_poly.entity_id
_entity_poly.type
_entity_poly.pdbx_seq_one_letter_code
_entity_poly.pdbx_strand_id
1 'polypeptide(L)'
;MTRGSQLHQRTAQQQQQQEGGGGAMGAPQQQQQPRVQQAAPRYPQLPPVVLDASTPKLLVPSRQALYTLLVLPYLLWGAAVLAGVLHVEPLPEGVSPRDFEHPLVWFDRHVFRVYGPLLPLAPYLVRVAAFGLRWPPPTAALRSAAAAGGAAARPLRPAPTLALPALLVYGAVIVVRIALYVCHVALERRAAVPLYLMSDHLLLAASVVACFQSELMCCLSDAFKAELLRPFDPRGADARQLAAVAAMVCSAFALAFVYGDMYCTARWYHHPAESLGALAAGAVLFQLPMALWLLRRASRLPGRV
;
A
#
# COMPACT_ATOMS: atom_id res chain seq x y z
N MET A 1 43.25 -14.42 -18.32
CA MET A 1 43.89 -15.75 -18.25
C MET A 1 42.80 -16.81 -18.10
N THR A 2 42.81 -17.76 -19.02
CA THR A 2 42.21 -19.11 -19.01
C THR A 2 40.68 -19.33 -19.04
N ARG A 3 40.29 -20.02 -20.14
CA ARG A 3 39.16 -20.96 -20.36
C ARG A 3 37.80 -20.34 -20.69
N GLY A 4 37.12 -20.69 -21.79
CA GLY A 4 37.39 -21.68 -22.82
C GLY A 4 36.10 -22.04 -23.56
N SER A 5 36.02 -21.62 -24.82
CA SER A 5 35.70 -22.44 -26.00
C SER A 5 34.68 -23.59 -25.84
N GLN A 6 33.39 -23.32 -26.07
CA GLN A 6 32.37 -24.33 -26.41
C GLN A 6 31.62 -23.97 -27.70
N LEU A 7 32.39 -23.66 -28.75
CA LEU A 7 31.91 -23.57 -30.12
C LEU A 7 32.63 -24.68 -30.86
N HIS A 8 31.96 -25.81 -31.10
CA HIS A 8 32.22 -26.81 -32.18
C HIS A 8 31.70 -28.18 -31.75
N GLN A 9 30.40 -28.45 -31.88
CA GLN A 9 29.91 -29.84 -31.85
C GLN A 9 28.50 -30.03 -32.44
N ARG A 10 28.16 -29.32 -33.54
CA ARG A 10 26.82 -29.48 -34.16
C ARG A 10 26.77 -29.58 -35.68
N THR A 11 27.85 -30.03 -36.32
CA THR A 11 27.92 -30.09 -37.79
C THR A 11 28.11 -31.50 -38.37
N ALA A 12 28.08 -32.56 -37.56
CA ALA A 12 28.49 -33.90 -38.02
C ALA A 12 27.36 -34.94 -38.23
N GLN A 13 26.09 -34.53 -38.33
CA GLN A 13 24.98 -35.50 -38.38
C GLN A 13 23.97 -35.32 -39.52
N GLN A 14 24.37 -34.69 -40.63
CA GLN A 14 23.45 -34.44 -41.76
C GLN A 14 23.99 -34.86 -43.13
N GLN A 15 24.81 -35.92 -43.19
CA GLN A 15 25.40 -36.37 -44.46
C GLN A 15 25.43 -37.90 -44.66
N GLN A 16 24.46 -38.62 -44.10
CA GLN A 16 24.24 -40.04 -44.43
C GLN A 16 22.76 -40.31 -44.67
N GLN A 17 22.24 -39.87 -45.82
CA GLN A 17 21.03 -40.44 -46.42
C GLN A 17 20.86 -39.96 -47.86
N GLN A 18 21.82 -40.26 -48.72
CA GLN A 18 21.62 -40.16 -50.15
C GLN A 18 22.64 -41.05 -50.85
N GLU A 19 22.34 -42.35 -50.93
CA GLU A 19 22.78 -43.21 -52.04
C GLU A 19 22.15 -44.61 -51.91
N GLY A 20 21.56 -45.08 -53.00
CA GLY A 20 20.83 -46.36 -53.13
C GLY A 20 19.35 -46.11 -53.38
N GLY A 21 18.78 -46.12 -54.59
CA GLY A 21 19.17 -46.89 -55.78
C GLY A 21 18.21 -48.06 -55.96
N GLY A 22 17.23 -47.89 -56.85
CA GLY A 22 16.63 -48.99 -57.62
C GLY A 22 15.45 -49.76 -57.00
N GLY A 23 14.26 -49.53 -57.58
CA GLY A 23 13.35 -50.61 -57.94
C GLY A 23 12.42 -51.16 -56.86
N ALA A 24 11.16 -50.72 -56.90
CA ALA A 24 9.95 -51.56 -56.95
C ALA A 24 8.71 -50.69 -56.73
N MET A 25 7.73 -50.80 -57.62
CA MET A 25 6.38 -50.27 -57.42
C MET A 25 5.72 -51.02 -56.24
N GLY A 26 5.91 -50.52 -55.03
CA GLY A 26 5.15 -50.90 -53.84
C GLY A 26 4.26 -49.73 -53.43
N ALA A 27 2.97 -50.01 -53.25
CA ALA A 27 1.97 -49.04 -52.80
C ALA A 27 2.45 -48.28 -51.55
N PRO A 28 2.08 -46.99 -51.40
CA PRO A 28 2.51 -46.18 -50.27
C PRO A 28 1.89 -46.71 -48.97
N GLN A 29 2.62 -47.57 -48.25
CA GLN A 29 2.38 -47.78 -46.83
C GLN A 29 2.66 -46.46 -46.14
N GLN A 30 1.58 -45.79 -45.72
CA GLN A 30 1.64 -44.73 -44.74
C GLN A 30 2.27 -45.31 -43.48
N GLN A 31 3.60 -45.17 -43.35
CA GLN A 31 4.27 -45.29 -42.07
C GLN A 31 3.67 -44.22 -41.17
N GLN A 32 2.70 -44.63 -40.36
CA GLN A 32 2.27 -43.90 -39.18
C GLN A 32 3.50 -43.77 -38.30
N GLN A 33 4.25 -42.69 -38.49
CA GLN A 33 5.27 -42.28 -37.54
C GLN A 33 4.57 -42.24 -36.18
N PRO A 34 5.05 -42.99 -35.17
CA PRO A 34 4.50 -42.90 -33.83
C PRO A 34 4.59 -41.42 -33.47
N ARG A 35 3.43 -40.79 -33.30
CA ARG A 35 3.29 -39.42 -32.84
C ARG A 35 3.91 -39.41 -31.46
N VAL A 36 5.22 -39.19 -31.38
CA VAL A 36 5.92 -38.94 -30.14
C VAL A 36 5.19 -37.74 -29.58
N GLN A 37 4.29 -38.01 -28.62
CA GLN A 37 3.71 -36.98 -27.78
C GLN A 37 4.91 -36.38 -27.07
N GLN A 38 5.55 -35.39 -27.71
CA GLN A 38 6.53 -34.53 -27.09
C GLN A 38 5.76 -33.92 -25.92
N ALA A 39 5.97 -34.49 -24.75
CA ALA A 39 5.41 -34.00 -23.51
C ALA A 39 5.76 -32.53 -23.47
N ALA A 40 4.73 -31.68 -23.54
CA ALA A 40 4.91 -30.24 -23.57
C ALA A 40 5.87 -29.89 -22.43
N PRO A 41 6.94 -29.11 -22.68
CA PRO A 41 7.92 -28.78 -21.67
C PRO A 41 7.18 -28.27 -20.43
N ARG A 42 7.33 -28.99 -19.31
CA ARG A 42 6.74 -28.59 -18.04
C ARG A 42 7.49 -27.36 -17.57
N TYR A 43 7.00 -26.18 -17.93
CA TYR A 43 7.49 -24.93 -17.38
C TYR A 43 7.28 -24.95 -15.86
N PRO A 44 8.27 -24.50 -15.07
CA PRO A 44 8.09 -24.34 -13.63
C PRO A 44 6.93 -23.39 -13.39
N GLN A 45 5.85 -23.90 -12.79
CA GLN A 45 4.69 -23.08 -12.46
C GLN A 45 5.12 -22.02 -11.45
N LEU A 46 4.90 -20.75 -11.79
CA LEU A 46 5.18 -19.66 -10.85
C LEU A 46 4.32 -19.84 -9.59
N PRO A 47 4.90 -19.69 -8.39
CA PRO A 47 4.13 -19.73 -7.16
C PRO A 47 2.97 -18.72 -7.22
N PRO A 48 1.75 -19.07 -6.74
CA PRO A 48 0.60 -18.16 -6.79
C PRO A 48 0.86 -16.79 -6.16
N VAL A 49 1.68 -16.75 -5.10
CA VAL A 49 2.08 -15.50 -4.42
C VAL A 49 2.87 -14.54 -5.33
N VAL A 50 3.68 -15.06 -6.26
CA VAL A 50 4.43 -14.26 -7.22
C VAL A 50 3.48 -13.63 -8.24
N LEU A 51 2.48 -14.40 -8.69
CA LEU A 51 1.44 -13.88 -9.58
C LEU A 51 0.59 -12.82 -8.87
N ASP A 52 0.19 -13.06 -7.62
CA ASP A 52 -0.56 -12.07 -6.84
C ASP A 52 0.25 -10.79 -6.58
N ALA A 53 1.58 -10.89 -6.43
CA ALA A 53 2.44 -9.71 -6.26
C ALA A 53 2.44 -8.78 -7.48
N SER A 54 2.14 -9.30 -8.67
CA SER A 54 1.98 -8.48 -9.89
C SER A 54 0.62 -7.75 -9.98
N THR A 55 -0.29 -8.00 -9.04
CA THR A 55 -1.65 -7.43 -9.02
C THR A 55 -1.77 -6.30 -7.98
N PRO A 56 -2.81 -5.43 -8.07
CA PRO A 56 -3.02 -4.34 -7.10
C PRO A 56 -3.59 -4.82 -5.75
N LYS A 57 -3.61 -6.14 -5.49
CA LYS A 57 -4.10 -6.72 -4.23
C LYS A 57 -3.23 -6.31 -3.04
N LEU A 58 -3.82 -6.17 -1.87
CA LEU A 58 -3.06 -5.98 -0.64
C LEU A 58 -2.46 -7.32 -0.20
N LEU A 59 -1.13 -7.40 -0.19
CA LEU A 59 -0.37 -8.57 0.28
C LEU A 59 0.39 -8.20 1.55
N VAL A 60 0.15 -8.93 2.62
CA VAL A 60 0.78 -8.69 3.92
C VAL A 60 1.64 -9.91 4.28
N PRO A 61 2.89 -9.72 4.75
CA PRO A 61 3.80 -10.83 5.01
C PRO A 61 3.31 -11.76 6.13
N SER A 62 2.56 -11.22 7.11
CA SER A 62 2.02 -12.02 8.21
C SER A 62 0.73 -11.41 8.78
N ARG A 63 -0.03 -12.20 9.54
CA ARG A 63 -1.19 -11.71 10.30
C ARG A 63 -0.79 -10.70 11.38
N GLN A 64 0.37 -10.91 12.00
CA GLN A 64 0.89 -10.00 13.02
C GLN A 64 1.15 -8.62 12.41
N ALA A 65 1.83 -8.54 11.25
CA ALA A 65 2.05 -7.28 10.57
C ALA A 65 0.74 -6.56 10.21
N LEU A 66 -0.28 -7.30 9.76
CA LEU A 66 -1.62 -6.76 9.49
C LEU A 66 -2.23 -6.14 10.75
N TYR A 67 -2.31 -6.89 11.84
CA TYR A 67 -2.93 -6.40 13.07
C TYR A 67 -2.13 -5.28 13.74
N THR A 68 -0.79 -5.38 13.73
CA THR A 68 0.08 -4.32 14.23
C THR A 68 -0.16 -3.02 13.47
N LEU A 69 -0.16 -3.04 12.14
CA LEU A 69 -0.41 -1.82 11.36
C LEU A 69 -1.86 -1.33 11.45
N LEU A 70 -2.82 -2.20 11.72
CA LEU A 70 -4.23 -1.80 11.90
C LEU A 70 -4.52 -1.18 13.27
N VAL A 71 -3.81 -1.61 14.32
CA VAL A 71 -4.15 -1.29 15.71
C VAL A 71 -3.17 -0.30 16.30
N LEU A 72 -1.86 -0.47 16.05
CA LEU A 72 -0.82 0.31 16.71
C LEU A 72 -0.93 1.82 16.45
N PRO A 73 -1.12 2.30 15.19
CA PRO A 73 -1.23 3.74 14.95
C PRO A 73 -2.41 4.38 15.69
N TYR A 74 -3.54 3.66 15.78
CA TYR A 74 -4.70 4.11 16.53
C TYR A 74 -4.46 4.11 18.04
N LEU A 75 -3.84 3.06 18.59
CA LEU A 75 -3.51 2.99 20.01
C LEU A 75 -2.53 4.10 20.43
N LEU A 76 -1.52 4.38 19.60
CA LEU A 76 -0.56 5.45 19.86
C LEU A 76 -1.21 6.83 19.81
N TRP A 77 -2.10 7.07 18.83
CA TRP A 77 -2.89 8.29 18.79
C TRP A 77 -3.78 8.44 20.03
N GLY A 78 -4.51 7.39 20.39
CA GLY A 78 -5.36 7.38 21.58
C GLY A 78 -4.55 7.60 22.85
N ALA A 79 -3.39 6.97 22.98
CA ALA A 79 -2.48 7.18 24.11
C ALA A 79 -1.98 8.63 24.19
N ALA A 80 -1.66 9.26 23.06
CA ALA A 80 -1.25 10.66 23.03
C ALA A 80 -2.38 11.61 23.46
N VAL A 81 -3.60 11.41 22.97
CA VAL A 81 -4.77 12.19 23.38
C VAL A 81 -5.08 11.98 24.87
N LEU A 82 -5.11 10.72 25.34
CA LEU A 82 -5.36 10.40 26.74
C LEU A 82 -4.28 10.98 27.66
N ALA A 83 -3.01 10.91 27.25
CA ALA A 83 -1.93 11.55 27.99
C ALA A 83 -2.13 13.07 28.06
N GLY A 84 -2.60 13.72 26.99
CA GLY A 84 -2.93 15.15 27.02
C GLY A 84 -4.06 15.44 28.01
N VAL A 85 -5.14 14.66 27.96
CA VAL A 85 -6.29 14.76 28.87
C VAL A 85 -5.90 14.58 30.35
N LEU A 86 -4.99 13.64 30.65
CA LEU A 86 -4.51 13.39 32.01
C LEU A 86 -3.57 14.48 32.52
N HIS A 87 -2.90 15.21 31.63
CA HIS A 87 -1.99 16.31 31.97
C HIS A 87 -2.62 17.68 31.75
N VAL A 88 -3.96 17.78 31.70
CA VAL A 88 -4.64 19.04 31.43
C VAL A 88 -4.14 20.13 32.36
N GLU A 89 -3.73 21.23 31.74
CA GLU A 89 -3.21 22.40 32.42
C GLU A 89 -3.97 23.62 31.92
N PRO A 90 -4.46 24.47 32.83
CA PRO A 90 -5.03 25.74 32.42
C PRO A 90 -3.94 26.59 31.75
N LEU A 91 -4.35 27.39 30.76
CA LEU A 91 -3.45 28.38 30.17
C LEU A 91 -3.00 29.39 31.24
N PRO A 92 -1.78 29.92 31.15
CA PRO A 92 -1.32 30.99 32.04
C PRO A 92 -2.29 32.17 32.03
N GLU A 93 -2.49 32.80 33.19
CA GLU A 93 -3.39 33.96 33.31
C GLU A 93 -3.01 35.06 32.30
N GLY A 94 -4.01 35.58 31.58
CA GLY A 94 -3.82 36.64 30.59
C GLY A 94 -3.33 36.20 29.21
N VAL A 95 -2.98 34.91 29.01
CA VAL A 95 -2.59 34.38 27.70
C VAL A 95 -3.82 33.82 26.99
N SER A 96 -4.11 34.32 25.78
CA SER A 96 -5.19 33.77 24.96
C SER A 96 -4.76 32.43 24.34
N PRO A 97 -5.69 31.51 24.04
CA PRO A 97 -5.37 30.30 23.28
C PRO A 97 -4.69 30.56 21.93
N ARG A 98 -4.85 31.76 21.36
CA ARG A 98 -4.21 32.10 20.08
C ARG A 98 -2.75 32.53 20.23
N ASP A 99 -2.38 33.02 21.41
CA ASP A 99 -1.05 33.56 21.70
C ASP A 99 -0.17 32.57 22.47
N PHE A 100 -0.76 31.47 22.97
CA PHE A 100 -0.02 30.42 23.64
C PHE A 100 0.81 29.59 22.65
N GLU A 101 2.11 29.47 22.91
CA GLU A 101 3.06 28.68 22.12
C GLU A 101 3.44 27.38 22.85
N HIS A 102 3.28 26.25 22.18
CA HIS A 102 3.79 24.95 22.61
C HIS A 102 4.87 24.44 21.61
N PRO A 103 5.68 23.42 21.97
CA PRO A 103 6.81 22.98 21.13
C PRO A 103 6.45 22.56 19.69
N LEU A 104 5.18 22.27 19.41
CA LEU A 104 4.67 21.86 18.10
C LEU A 104 3.73 22.88 17.45
N VAL A 105 3.63 24.10 17.98
CA VAL A 105 2.75 25.16 17.43
C VAL A 105 3.09 25.48 15.97
N TRP A 106 4.37 25.39 15.59
CA TRP A 106 4.80 25.59 14.21
C TRP A 106 4.21 24.54 13.27
N PHE A 107 4.16 23.28 13.72
CA PHE A 107 3.61 22.17 12.95
C PHE A 107 2.10 22.33 12.84
N ASP A 108 1.42 22.62 13.94
CA ASP A 108 -0.02 22.90 13.96
C ASP A 108 -0.38 24.00 12.95
N ARG A 109 0.23 25.19 13.14
CA ARG A 109 -0.12 26.41 12.43
C ARG A 109 0.24 26.38 10.95
N HIS A 110 1.41 25.86 10.59
CA HIS A 110 1.93 25.96 9.23
C HIS A 110 1.72 24.69 8.40
N VAL A 111 1.54 23.54 9.05
CA VAL A 111 1.45 22.26 8.36
C VAL A 111 0.07 21.64 8.56
N PHE A 112 -0.32 21.38 9.80
CA PHE A 112 -1.45 20.52 10.09
C PHE A 112 -2.80 21.18 9.82
N ARG A 113 -3.00 22.46 10.20
CA ARG A 113 -4.24 23.18 9.87
C ARG A 113 -4.38 23.50 8.39
N VAL A 114 -3.26 23.77 7.72
CA VAL A 114 -3.26 24.21 6.31
C VAL A 114 -3.38 23.01 5.36
N TYR A 115 -2.61 21.97 5.62
CA TYR A 115 -2.46 20.83 4.73
C TYR A 115 -2.94 19.51 5.32
N GLY A 116 -3.45 19.49 6.55
CA GLY A 116 -3.84 18.27 7.29
C GLY A 116 -4.58 17.23 6.44
N PRO A 117 -5.71 17.58 5.80
CA PRO A 117 -6.46 16.64 4.95
C PRO A 117 -5.67 16.08 3.77
N LEU A 118 -4.64 16.81 3.31
CA LEU A 118 -3.81 16.48 2.15
C LEU A 118 -2.49 15.79 2.54
N LEU A 119 -2.07 15.82 3.81
CA LEU A 119 -0.81 15.22 4.26
C LEU A 119 -0.65 13.75 3.83
N PRO A 120 -1.69 12.89 3.93
CA PRO A 120 -1.57 11.48 3.49
C PRO A 120 -1.37 11.33 1.97
N LEU A 121 -1.66 12.36 1.17
CA LEU A 121 -1.47 12.31 -0.27
C LEU A 121 0.02 12.31 -0.65
N ALA A 122 0.91 12.89 0.15
CA ALA A 122 2.34 12.91 -0.15
C ALA A 122 2.95 11.50 -0.25
N PRO A 123 2.88 10.62 0.78
CA PRO A 123 3.39 9.25 0.66
C PRO A 123 2.63 8.43 -0.37
N TYR A 124 1.32 8.66 -0.52
CA TYR A 124 0.51 8.04 -1.58
C TYR A 124 1.05 8.35 -2.98
N LEU A 125 1.33 9.63 -3.27
CA LEU A 125 1.85 10.08 -4.57
C LEU A 125 3.23 9.50 -4.86
N VAL A 126 4.13 9.50 -3.86
CA VAL A 126 5.46 8.87 -3.98
C VAL A 126 5.33 7.38 -4.35
N ARG A 127 4.45 6.67 -3.65
CA ARG A 127 4.20 5.24 -3.89
C ARG A 127 3.60 4.99 -5.27
N VAL A 128 2.56 5.72 -5.65
CA VAL A 128 1.91 5.56 -6.96
C VAL A 128 2.85 5.94 -8.10
N ALA A 129 3.67 6.98 -7.94
CA ALA A 129 4.65 7.38 -8.94
C ALA A 129 5.75 6.31 -9.12
N ALA A 130 6.27 5.74 -8.03
CA ALA A 130 7.34 4.74 -8.09
C ALA A 130 6.90 3.42 -8.75
N PHE A 131 5.66 3.00 -8.53
CA PHE A 131 5.12 1.75 -9.07
C PHE A 131 4.44 1.96 -10.43
N GLY A 132 3.99 3.18 -10.71
CA GLY A 132 3.27 3.58 -11.92
C GLY A 132 1.84 3.06 -11.93
N LEU A 133 0.90 3.91 -12.34
CA LEU A 133 -0.45 3.45 -12.66
C LEU A 133 -0.40 2.61 -13.93
N ARG A 134 -0.53 1.29 -13.76
CA ARG A 134 -0.63 0.36 -14.89
C ARG A 134 -1.93 -0.41 -14.75
N TRP A 135 -2.67 -0.49 -15.85
CA TRP A 135 -3.76 -1.45 -15.92
C TRP A 135 -3.15 -2.85 -15.87
N PRO A 136 -3.56 -3.71 -14.92
CA PRO A 136 -3.02 -5.06 -14.86
C PRO A 136 -3.33 -5.76 -16.19
N PRO A 137 -2.35 -6.39 -16.84
CA PRO A 137 -2.67 -7.25 -17.98
C PRO A 137 -3.63 -8.34 -17.50
N PRO A 138 -4.57 -8.80 -18.35
CA PRO A 138 -5.49 -9.87 -17.98
C PRO A 138 -4.69 -11.06 -17.43
N THR A 139 -5.09 -11.59 -16.27
CA THR A 139 -4.39 -12.72 -15.63
C THR A 139 -4.30 -13.94 -16.55
N ALA A 140 -5.27 -14.11 -17.46
CA ALA A 140 -5.24 -15.11 -18.52
C ALA A 140 -4.05 -14.89 -19.49
N ALA A 141 -3.74 -13.65 -19.85
CA ALA A 141 -2.64 -13.29 -20.74
C ALA A 141 -1.26 -13.51 -20.08
N LEU A 142 -1.15 -13.29 -18.75
CA LEU A 142 0.06 -13.62 -18.01
C LEU A 142 0.28 -15.14 -17.92
N ARG A 143 -0.79 -15.91 -17.68
CA ARG A 143 -0.72 -17.38 -17.65
C ARG A 143 -0.37 -17.97 -19.02
N SER A 144 -0.94 -17.43 -20.10
CA SER A 144 -0.62 -17.88 -21.46
C SER A 144 0.79 -17.48 -21.88
N ALA A 145 1.26 -16.28 -21.53
CA ALA A 145 2.65 -15.87 -21.78
C ALA A 145 3.67 -16.71 -21.01
N ALA A 146 3.38 -17.05 -19.74
CA ALA A 146 4.20 -17.96 -18.95
C ALA A 146 4.19 -19.39 -19.51
N ALA A 147 3.03 -19.87 -19.98
CA ALA A 147 2.89 -21.19 -20.60
C ALA A 147 3.53 -21.29 -22.00
N ALA A 148 3.65 -20.17 -22.72
CA ALA A 148 4.21 -20.12 -24.07
C ALA A 148 5.75 -20.15 -24.09
N GLY A 149 6.44 -20.06 -22.94
CA GLY A 149 7.89 -20.21 -22.85
C GLY A 149 8.72 -19.21 -23.65
N GLY A 150 8.09 -18.15 -24.16
CA GLY A 150 8.76 -17.17 -24.99
C GLY A 150 9.79 -16.38 -24.19
N ALA A 151 11.02 -16.29 -24.70
CA ALA A 151 12.12 -15.47 -24.18
C ALA A 151 11.79 -13.95 -24.09
N ALA A 152 10.62 -13.53 -24.55
CA ALA A 152 10.06 -12.20 -24.37
C ALA A 152 9.02 -12.14 -23.23
N ALA A 153 9.15 -12.99 -22.20
CA ALA A 153 8.35 -12.90 -20.99
C ALA A 153 8.49 -11.49 -20.39
N ARG A 154 7.45 -10.68 -20.56
CA ARG A 154 7.40 -9.31 -20.05
C ARG A 154 7.77 -9.35 -18.56
N PRO A 155 8.70 -8.48 -18.09
CA PRO A 155 9.13 -8.51 -16.70
C PRO A 155 7.91 -8.38 -15.79
N LEU A 156 7.75 -9.31 -14.85
CA LEU A 156 6.71 -9.24 -13.84
C LEU A 156 7.08 -8.09 -12.91
N ARG A 157 6.26 -7.04 -12.92
CA ARG A 157 6.46 -5.85 -12.10
C ARG A 157 5.37 -5.74 -11.05
N PRO A 158 5.69 -5.22 -9.86
CA PRO A 158 4.67 -5.00 -8.84
C PRO A 158 3.70 -3.91 -9.30
N ALA A 159 2.40 -4.12 -9.08
CA ALA A 159 1.38 -3.08 -9.24
C ALA A 159 1.14 -2.36 -7.91
N PRO A 160 0.90 -1.04 -7.91
CA PRO A 160 0.70 -0.29 -6.68
C PRO A 160 -0.51 -0.82 -5.93
N THR A 161 -0.32 -1.13 -4.65
CA THR A 161 -1.36 -1.69 -3.79
C THR A 161 -2.51 -0.70 -3.63
N LEU A 162 -3.71 -1.12 -4.01
CA LEU A 162 -4.96 -0.38 -3.80
C LEU A 162 -4.93 1.10 -4.24
N ALA A 163 -4.15 1.49 -5.25
CA ALA A 163 -3.97 2.91 -5.61
C ALA A 163 -5.30 3.67 -5.83
N LEU A 164 -6.13 3.22 -6.78
CA LEU A 164 -7.42 3.85 -7.05
C LEU A 164 -8.40 3.72 -5.87
N PRO A 165 -8.60 2.54 -5.26
CA PRO A 165 -9.42 2.43 -4.05
C PRO A 165 -9.00 3.36 -2.91
N ALA A 166 -7.69 3.49 -2.64
CA ALA A 166 -7.16 4.36 -1.60
C ALA A 166 -7.45 5.84 -1.91
N LEU A 167 -7.22 6.27 -3.15
CA LEU A 167 -7.55 7.64 -3.58
C LEU A 167 -9.03 7.97 -3.37
N LEU A 168 -9.93 7.05 -3.72
CA LEU A 168 -11.37 7.22 -3.52
C LEU A 168 -11.74 7.28 -2.04
N VAL A 169 -11.15 6.42 -1.21
CA VAL A 169 -11.36 6.45 0.24
C VAL A 169 -10.83 7.74 0.85
N TYR A 170 -9.65 8.21 0.46
CA TYR A 170 -9.09 9.47 0.96
C TYR A 170 -9.93 10.66 0.52
N GLY A 171 -10.37 10.68 -0.74
CA GLY A 171 -11.32 11.68 -1.23
C GLY A 171 -12.62 11.69 -0.42
N ALA A 172 -13.18 10.52 -0.14
CA ALA A 172 -14.39 10.40 0.69
C ALA A 172 -14.17 10.91 2.11
N VAL A 173 -13.04 10.56 2.74
CA VAL A 173 -12.66 11.06 4.08
C VAL A 173 -12.54 12.57 4.10
N ILE A 174 -11.88 13.17 3.09
CA ILE A 174 -11.75 14.63 2.95
C ILE A 174 -13.12 15.28 2.80
N VAL A 175 -14.01 14.74 1.96
CA VAL A 175 -15.37 15.28 1.76
C VAL A 175 -16.19 15.20 3.04
N VAL A 176 -16.17 14.05 3.73
CA VAL A 176 -16.85 13.89 5.04
C VAL A 176 -16.31 14.91 6.03
N ARG A 177 -15.00 15.15 6.05
CA ARG A 177 -14.39 16.13 6.95
C ARG A 177 -14.84 17.56 6.66
N ILE A 178 -14.87 17.97 5.39
CA ILE A 178 -15.38 19.28 4.98
C ILE A 178 -16.85 19.43 5.38
N ALA A 179 -17.66 18.39 5.18
CA ALA A 179 -19.07 18.40 5.58
C ALA A 179 -19.23 18.57 7.11
N LEU A 180 -18.47 17.81 7.90
CA LEU A 180 -18.47 17.93 9.36
C LEU A 180 -18.06 19.33 9.83
N TYR A 181 -17.02 19.92 9.21
CA TYR A 181 -16.58 21.27 9.51
C TYR A 181 -17.66 22.31 9.18
N VAL A 182 -18.28 22.24 8.00
CA VAL A 182 -19.37 23.15 7.62
C VAL A 182 -20.57 23.01 8.55
N CYS A 183 -20.93 21.77 8.92
CA CYS A 183 -21.99 21.52 9.90
C CYS A 183 -21.65 22.11 11.27
N HIS A 184 -20.42 21.94 11.73
CA HIS A 184 -19.93 22.50 12.99
C HIS A 184 -20.05 24.04 12.98
N VAL A 185 -19.52 24.72 11.96
CA VAL A 185 -19.62 26.18 11.82
C VAL A 185 -21.07 26.65 11.72
N ALA A 186 -21.94 25.91 11.01
CA ALA A 186 -23.36 26.26 10.90
C ALA A 186 -24.11 26.13 12.24
N LEU A 187 -23.76 25.14 13.05
CA LEU A 187 -24.33 24.94 14.38
C LEU A 187 -23.83 26.01 15.35
N GLU A 188 -22.54 26.34 15.34
CA GLU A 188 -21.98 27.42 16.16
C GLU A 188 -22.67 28.76 15.90
N ARG A 189 -22.97 29.07 14.64
CA ARG A 189 -23.68 30.32 14.28
C ARG A 189 -25.13 30.38 14.77
N ARG A 190 -25.77 29.23 15.01
CA ARG A 190 -27.19 29.14 15.38
C ARG A 190 -27.41 28.91 16.88
N ALA A 191 -26.41 28.41 17.58
CA ALA A 191 -26.53 28.09 18.99
C ALA A 191 -26.46 29.37 19.83
N ALA A 192 -27.50 29.62 20.64
CA ALA A 192 -27.53 30.73 21.60
C ALA A 192 -26.55 30.53 22.77
N VAL A 193 -26.07 29.29 22.94
CA VAL A 193 -25.03 28.90 23.90
C VAL A 193 -23.86 28.34 23.07
N PRO A 194 -22.60 28.67 23.37
CA PRO A 194 -21.45 28.07 22.70
C PRO A 194 -21.46 26.56 22.93
N LEU A 195 -22.01 25.81 21.97
CA LEU A 195 -21.95 24.37 21.93
C LEU A 195 -20.55 24.01 21.45
N TYR A 196 -19.69 23.63 22.39
CA TYR A 196 -18.40 23.01 22.09
C TYR A 196 -18.65 21.60 21.55
N LEU A 197 -19.12 21.52 20.31
CA LEU A 197 -19.78 20.35 19.75
C LEU A 197 -18.80 19.26 19.27
N MET A 198 -17.60 19.17 19.88
CA MET A 198 -16.44 18.31 19.56
C MET A 198 -15.29 19.08 18.90
N SER A 199 -14.05 18.77 19.32
CA SER A 199 -12.84 19.37 18.76
C SER A 199 -12.69 19.01 17.28
N ASP A 200 -12.92 19.98 16.42
CA ASP A 200 -12.68 19.90 14.99
C ASP A 200 -11.23 19.45 14.69
N HIS A 201 -10.28 19.91 15.49
CA HIS A 201 -8.86 19.58 15.35
C HIS A 201 -8.54 18.12 15.66
N LEU A 202 -9.08 17.57 16.76
CA LEU A 202 -8.90 16.16 17.11
C LEU A 202 -9.57 15.22 16.08
N LEU A 203 -10.72 15.62 15.52
CA LEU A 203 -11.36 14.86 14.44
C LEU A 203 -10.56 14.91 13.14
N LEU A 204 -9.93 16.04 12.83
CA LEU A 204 -9.01 16.14 11.70
C LEU A 204 -7.88 15.13 11.87
N ALA A 205 -7.25 15.09 13.05
CA ALA A 205 -6.21 14.10 13.33
C ALA A 205 -6.71 12.67 13.23
N ALA A 206 -7.91 12.36 13.74
CA ALA A 206 -8.49 11.04 13.59
C ALA A 206 -8.55 10.59 12.13
N SER A 207 -9.01 11.48 11.24
CA SER A 207 -9.08 11.20 9.81
C SER A 207 -7.71 11.05 9.14
N VAL A 208 -6.74 11.88 9.53
CA VAL A 208 -5.38 11.86 9.01
C VAL A 208 -4.64 10.60 9.45
N VAL A 209 -4.79 10.20 10.72
CA VAL A 209 -4.24 8.96 11.27
C VAL A 209 -4.80 7.76 10.53
N ALA A 210 -6.11 7.73 10.24
CA ALA A 210 -6.72 6.63 9.49
C ALA A 210 -6.12 6.50 8.07
N CYS A 211 -5.91 7.63 7.37
CA CYS A 211 -5.31 7.62 6.03
C CYS A 211 -3.81 7.24 6.05
N PHE A 212 -3.03 7.72 7.03
CA PHE A 212 -1.64 7.29 7.17
C PHE A 212 -1.53 5.82 7.56
N GLN A 213 -2.46 5.31 8.38
CA GLN A 213 -2.54 3.89 8.73
C GLN A 213 -2.70 3.01 7.49
N SER A 214 -3.62 3.38 6.58
CA SER A 214 -3.76 2.66 5.32
C SER A 214 -2.55 2.80 4.40
N GLU A 215 -1.91 3.98 4.36
CA GLU A 215 -0.68 4.15 3.58
C GLU A 215 0.49 3.33 4.12
N LEU A 216 0.69 3.26 5.44
CA LEU A 216 1.71 2.38 6.03
C LEU A 216 1.53 0.93 5.56
N MET A 217 0.28 0.46 5.54
CA MET A 217 -0.01 -0.91 5.12
C MET A 217 0.13 -1.12 3.61
N CYS A 218 -0.25 -0.13 2.80
CA CYS A 218 -0.01 -0.17 1.34
C CYS A 218 1.49 -0.12 1.02
N CYS A 219 2.27 0.71 1.72
CA CYS A 219 3.72 0.78 1.56
C CYS A 219 4.40 -0.53 1.96
N LEU A 220 4.00 -1.14 3.09
CA LEU A 220 4.52 -2.46 3.49
C LEU A 220 4.23 -3.53 2.42
N SER A 221 2.99 -3.55 1.91
CA SER A 221 2.59 -4.47 0.83
C SER A 221 3.41 -4.25 -0.44
N ASP A 222 3.60 -2.99 -0.85
CA ASP A 222 4.36 -2.64 -2.04
C ASP A 222 5.86 -2.98 -1.90
N ALA A 223 6.45 -2.76 -0.71
CA ALA A 223 7.81 -3.19 -0.41
C ALA A 223 7.96 -4.72 -0.44
N PHE A 224 7.01 -5.45 0.15
CA PHE A 224 7.00 -6.92 0.15
C PHE A 224 6.85 -7.49 -1.26
N LYS A 225 5.99 -6.90 -2.10
CA LYS A 225 5.84 -7.29 -3.51
C LYS A 225 7.10 -7.03 -4.32
N ALA A 226 7.76 -5.89 -4.12
CA ALA A 226 9.00 -5.57 -4.80
C ALA A 226 10.10 -6.61 -4.47
N GLU A 227 10.18 -7.04 -3.21
CA GLU A 227 11.07 -8.12 -2.77
C GLU A 227 10.74 -9.46 -3.44
N LEU A 228 9.46 -9.88 -3.43
CA LEU A 228 9.02 -11.13 -4.07
C LEU A 228 9.27 -11.17 -5.59
N LEU A 229 9.19 -10.00 -6.24
CA LEU A 229 9.39 -9.87 -7.69
C LEU A 229 10.82 -9.51 -8.08
N ARG A 230 11.76 -9.36 -7.12
CA ARG A 230 13.16 -9.01 -7.40
C ARG A 230 13.81 -9.92 -8.46
N PRO A 231 13.64 -11.26 -8.45
CA PRO A 231 14.22 -12.13 -9.50
C PRO A 231 13.67 -11.87 -10.91
N PHE A 232 12.49 -11.26 -11.02
CA PHE A 232 11.78 -11.02 -12.28
C PHE A 232 11.88 -9.56 -12.77
N ASP A 233 12.41 -8.66 -11.94
CA ASP A 233 12.63 -7.24 -12.27
C ASP A 233 13.94 -6.67 -11.68
N PRO A 234 15.11 -7.20 -12.10
CA PRO A 234 16.41 -6.90 -11.49
C PRO A 234 16.85 -5.44 -11.64
N ARG A 235 16.24 -4.67 -12.55
CA ARG A 235 16.60 -3.25 -12.79
C ARG A 235 15.74 -2.26 -12.01
N GLY A 236 14.58 -2.69 -11.50
CA GLY A 236 13.57 -1.79 -10.95
C GLY A 236 13.06 -2.16 -9.56
N ALA A 237 13.31 -3.37 -9.08
CA ALA A 237 12.84 -3.83 -7.78
C ALA A 237 13.40 -2.96 -6.64
N ASP A 238 14.70 -2.70 -6.63
CA ASP A 238 15.36 -1.98 -5.53
C ASP A 238 14.90 -0.53 -5.42
N ALA A 239 14.79 0.19 -6.54
CA ALA A 239 14.29 1.57 -6.54
C ALA A 239 12.84 1.67 -6.04
N ARG A 240 11.98 0.71 -6.40
CA ARG A 240 10.58 0.68 -5.95
C ARG A 240 10.46 0.31 -4.48
N GLN A 241 11.25 -0.64 -4.03
CA GLN A 241 11.32 -1.01 -2.62
C GLN A 241 11.80 0.17 -1.78
N LEU A 242 12.87 0.85 -2.22
CA LEU A 242 13.37 2.06 -1.57
C LEU A 242 12.29 3.14 -1.50
N ALA A 243 11.56 3.39 -2.59
CA ALA A 243 10.48 4.38 -2.60
C ALA A 243 9.33 4.01 -1.65
N ALA A 244 8.91 2.74 -1.62
CA ALA A 244 7.87 2.27 -0.70
C ALA A 244 8.32 2.40 0.77
N VAL A 245 9.56 2.02 1.08
CA VAL A 245 10.14 2.15 2.42
C VAL A 245 10.27 3.62 2.81
N ALA A 246 10.74 4.49 1.91
CA ALA A 246 10.82 5.92 2.16
C ALA A 246 9.44 6.53 2.45
N ALA A 247 8.42 6.19 1.65
CA ALA A 247 7.05 6.63 1.89
C ALA A 247 6.48 6.11 3.23
N MET A 248 6.81 4.87 3.61
CA MET A 248 6.45 4.30 4.91
C MET A 248 7.09 5.07 6.06
N VAL A 249 8.40 5.35 5.97
CA VAL A 249 9.16 6.10 6.98
C VAL A 249 8.62 7.53 7.10
N CYS A 250 8.39 8.23 5.98
CA CYS A 250 7.78 9.55 5.98
C CYS A 250 6.39 9.55 6.63
N SER A 251 5.57 8.52 6.38
CA SER A 251 4.26 8.37 7.01
C SER A 251 4.38 8.18 8.53
N ALA A 252 5.35 7.39 8.99
CA ALA A 252 5.59 7.17 10.42
C ALA A 252 6.06 8.45 11.13
N PHE A 253 6.96 9.22 10.50
CA PHE A 253 7.38 10.53 11.04
C PHE A 253 6.21 11.52 11.09
N ALA A 254 5.42 11.63 10.02
CA ALA A 254 4.24 12.48 10.01
C ALA A 254 3.24 12.11 11.11
N LEU A 255 3.00 10.82 11.33
CA LEU A 255 2.19 10.33 12.45
C LEU A 255 2.76 10.74 13.81
N ALA A 256 4.09 10.64 14.01
CA ALA A 256 4.71 11.06 15.27
C ALA A 256 4.48 12.55 15.56
N PHE A 257 4.58 13.42 14.55
CA PHE A 257 4.25 14.84 14.69
C PHE A 257 2.77 15.06 15.00
N VAL A 258 1.86 14.34 14.30
CA VAL A 258 0.42 14.39 14.60
C VAL A 258 0.13 13.95 16.03
N TYR A 259 0.77 12.89 16.53
CA TYR A 259 0.57 12.43 17.91
C TYR A 259 1.03 13.46 18.93
N GLY A 260 2.23 14.03 18.73
CA GLY A 260 2.73 15.11 19.58
C GLY A 260 1.79 16.32 19.57
N ASP A 261 1.29 16.72 18.40
CA ASP A 261 0.36 17.83 18.27
C ASP A 261 -0.96 17.55 18.98
N MET A 262 -1.49 16.32 18.88
CA MET A 262 -2.72 15.92 19.56
C MET A 262 -2.59 15.83 21.07
N TYR A 263 -1.41 15.44 21.57
CA TYR A 263 -1.09 15.56 22.99
C TYR A 263 -1.17 17.02 23.46
N CYS A 264 -0.53 17.94 22.73
CA CYS A 264 -0.54 19.38 23.04
C CYS A 264 -1.97 19.95 22.98
N THR A 265 -2.68 19.60 21.92
CA THR A 265 -4.09 19.97 21.66
C THR A 265 -4.99 19.57 22.83
N ALA A 266 -4.92 18.31 23.25
CA ALA A 266 -5.75 17.80 24.34
C ALA A 266 -5.35 18.38 25.72
N ARG A 267 -4.07 18.71 25.92
CA ARG A 267 -3.55 19.23 27.19
C ARG A 267 -3.97 20.68 27.46
N TRP A 268 -3.86 21.56 26.47
CA TRP A 268 -3.99 23.01 26.68
C TRP A 268 -5.21 23.65 26.01
N TYR A 269 -5.77 23.03 24.97
CA TYR A 269 -6.76 23.70 24.11
C TYR A 269 -8.17 23.14 24.19
N HIS A 270 -8.36 21.95 24.76
CA HIS A 270 -9.67 21.30 24.82
C HIS A 270 -10.01 20.79 26.21
N HIS A 271 -11.31 20.83 26.51
CA HIS A 271 -11.84 20.18 27.70
C HIS A 271 -11.66 18.64 27.59
N PRO A 272 -11.35 17.93 28.69
CA PRO A 272 -11.25 16.47 28.72
C PRO A 272 -12.40 15.74 28.02
N ALA A 273 -13.64 16.13 28.31
CA ALA A 273 -14.83 15.50 27.75
C ALA A 273 -14.94 15.66 26.22
N GLU A 274 -14.55 16.83 25.68
CA GLU A 274 -14.51 17.06 24.24
C GLU A 274 -13.45 16.19 23.58
N SER A 275 -12.30 16.04 24.22
CA SER A 275 -11.21 15.23 23.71
C SER A 275 -11.57 13.74 23.66
N LEU A 276 -12.21 13.23 24.71
CA LEU A 276 -12.71 11.85 24.76
C LEU A 276 -13.85 11.63 23.75
N GLY A 277 -14.76 12.60 23.61
CA GLY A 277 -15.81 12.58 22.60
C GLY A 277 -15.25 12.53 21.18
N ALA A 278 -14.25 13.36 20.89
CA ALA A 278 -13.56 13.39 19.60
C ALA A 278 -12.80 12.08 19.33
N LEU A 279 -12.18 11.49 20.34
CA LEU A 279 -11.52 10.19 20.24
C LEU A 279 -12.53 9.10 19.85
N ALA A 280 -13.66 9.01 20.55
CA ALA A 280 -14.72 8.04 20.28
C ALA A 280 -15.34 8.24 18.89
N ALA A 281 -15.67 9.48 18.53
CA ALA A 281 -16.23 9.80 17.22
C ALA A 281 -15.21 9.53 16.10
N GLY A 282 -13.94 9.88 16.29
CA GLY A 282 -12.87 9.58 15.34
C GLY A 282 -12.68 8.08 15.12
N ALA A 283 -12.81 7.29 16.20
CA ALA A 283 -12.78 5.84 16.11
C ALA A 283 -13.92 5.28 15.25
N VAL A 284 -15.15 5.76 15.47
CA VAL A 284 -16.34 5.28 14.76
C VAL A 284 -16.39 5.76 13.31
N LEU A 285 -16.07 7.04 13.07
CA LEU A 285 -16.24 7.67 11.76
C LEU A 285 -15.10 7.37 10.79
N PHE A 286 -13.87 7.20 11.29
CA PHE A 286 -12.70 7.06 10.41
C PHE A 286 -11.96 5.73 10.62
N GLN A 287 -11.62 5.40 11.87
CA GLN A 287 -10.74 4.26 12.14
C GLN A 287 -11.41 2.91 11.88
N LEU A 288 -12.65 2.73 12.38
CA LEU A 288 -13.41 1.50 12.18
C LEU A 288 -13.72 1.23 10.71
N PRO A 289 -14.26 2.19 9.91
CA PRO A 289 -14.47 1.99 8.48
C PRO A 289 -13.18 1.67 7.73
N MET A 290 -12.09 2.37 8.05
CA MET A 290 -10.78 2.12 7.44
C MET A 290 -10.28 0.71 7.77
N ALA A 291 -10.32 0.30 9.04
CA ALA A 291 -9.90 -1.03 9.47
C ALA A 291 -10.72 -2.14 8.81
N LEU A 292 -12.05 -1.99 8.75
CA LEU A 292 -12.93 -2.96 8.09
C LEU A 292 -12.66 -3.04 6.58
N TRP A 293 -12.43 -1.90 5.92
CA TRP A 293 -12.07 -1.88 4.51
C TRP A 293 -10.75 -2.62 4.26
N LEU A 294 -9.72 -2.32 5.04
CA LEU A 294 -8.40 -2.96 4.97
C LEU A 294 -8.46 -4.47 5.24
N LEU A 295 -9.19 -4.90 6.27
CA LEU A 295 -9.41 -6.32 6.59
C LEU A 295 -10.11 -7.07 5.45
N ARG A 296 -11.08 -6.45 4.78
CA ARG A 296 -11.75 -7.03 3.60
C ARG A 296 -10.85 -7.12 2.37
N ARG A 297 -9.85 -6.23 2.25
CA ARG A 297 -8.92 -6.19 1.11
C ARG A 297 -7.67 -7.04 1.31
N ALA A 298 -7.31 -7.35 2.57
CA ALA A 298 -6.14 -8.14 2.90
C ALA A 298 -6.30 -9.56 2.32
N SER A 299 -5.56 -9.86 1.26
CA SER A 299 -5.49 -11.21 0.71
C SER A 299 -4.62 -12.04 1.65
N ARG A 300 -5.17 -13.12 2.18
CA ARG A 300 -4.42 -14.03 3.04
C ARG A 300 -3.45 -14.80 2.17
N LEU A 301 -2.16 -14.76 2.50
CA LEU A 301 -1.25 -15.79 2.01
C LEU A 301 -1.82 -17.14 2.47
N PRO A 302 -2.03 -18.12 1.58
CA PRO A 302 -2.40 -19.46 1.98
C PRO A 302 -1.22 -20.02 2.80
N GLY A 303 -1.31 -19.84 4.12
CA GLY A 303 -0.35 -20.39 5.05
C GLY A 303 -0.50 -21.91 5.04
N ARG A 304 0.49 -22.57 4.42
CA ARG A 304 1.09 -23.74 5.07
C ARG A 304 1.86 -23.19 6.27
N VAL A 305 1.24 -23.28 7.44
CA VAL A 305 1.95 -23.42 8.71
C VAL A 305 1.91 -24.90 9.01
#